data_AF-A0A2U8QZ74-F1
#
_entry.id   AF-A0A2U8QZ74-F1
#
_cell.length_a   1.000
_cell.length_b   1.000
_cell.length_c   1.000
_cell.angle_alpha   90.00
_cell.angle_beta   90.00
_cell.angle_gamma   90.00
#
_symmetry.space_group_name_H-M   'P 1'
#
loop_
_entity.id
_entity.type
_entity.pdbx_description
1 polymer ?
#
loop_
_entity_poly.entity_id
_entity_poly.type
_entity_poly.pdbx_seq_one_letter_code
_entity_poly.pdbx_strand_id
1 'polypeptide(L)'
;MSRHVFLTIASIISFLVGLFAIVFPSVLLVSKGVTPLPGTLVWTRETGLLLLTIGVIAFSIRKHKNSETLKAFLFGNIIIQIGLFIIELVAYFYGTITKLSGILPNLTLHVLLAIGFIYFWKPLNRKSKSILN
;
A
#
# COMPACT_ATOMS: atom_id res chain seq x y z
N MET A 1 -18.02 0.29 -8.55
CA MET A 1 -16.82 1.12 -8.82
C MET A 1 -15.99 0.47 -9.93
N SER A 2 -15.41 1.23 -10.86
CA SER A 2 -14.53 0.70 -11.91
C SER A 2 -13.06 0.62 -11.46
N ARG A 3 -12.25 -0.23 -12.11
CA ARG A 3 -10.80 -0.34 -11.80
C ARG A 3 -10.08 1.00 -11.96
N HIS A 4 -10.46 1.78 -12.97
CA HIS A 4 -9.92 3.12 -13.20
C HIS A 4 -10.09 4.02 -11.98
N VAL A 5 -11.31 4.09 -11.44
CA VAL A 5 -11.62 4.91 -10.26
C VAL A 5 -10.86 4.38 -9.05
N PHE A 6 -10.85 3.06 -8.83
CA PHE A 6 -10.12 2.44 -7.74
C PHE A 6 -8.61 2.77 -7.78
N LEU A 7 -7.95 2.57 -8.92
CA LEU A 7 -6.52 2.84 -9.07
C LEU A 7 -6.21 4.34 -8.94
N THR A 8 -7.14 5.22 -9.31
CA THR A 8 -7.01 6.67 -9.06
C THR A 8 -7.01 6.96 -7.56
N ILE A 9 -7.96 6.41 -6.81
CA ILE A 9 -8.03 6.59 -5.36
C ILE A 9 -6.78 6.00 -4.68
N ALA A 10 -6.42 4.77 -5.03
CA ALA A 10 -5.23 4.11 -4.49
C ALA A 10 -3.95 4.89 -4.80
N SER A 11 -3.84 5.46 -6.01
CA SER A 11 -2.68 6.30 -6.36
C SER A 11 -2.58 7.55 -5.52
N ILE A 12 -3.70 8.24 -5.25
CA ILE A 12 -3.72 9.47 -4.46
C ILE A 12 -3.33 9.14 -3.02
N ILE A 13 -3.89 8.08 -2.44
CA ILE A 13 -3.55 7.63 -1.08
C ILE A 13 -2.04 7.31 -1.00
N SER A 14 -1.54 6.47 -1.91
CA SER A 14 -0.13 6.05 -1.92
C SER A 14 0.82 7.24 -2.12
N PHE A 15 0.46 8.18 -2.99
CA PHE A 15 1.24 9.39 -3.24
C PHE A 15 1.28 10.29 -2.00
N LEU A 16 0.14 10.58 -1.37
CA LEU A 16 0.06 11.46 -0.20
C LEU A 16 0.77 10.86 1.01
N VAL A 17 0.56 9.57 1.29
CA VAL A 17 1.23 8.87 2.40
C VAL A 17 2.74 8.81 2.13
N GLY A 18 3.15 8.48 0.90
CA GLY A 18 4.55 8.43 0.51
C GLY A 18 5.25 9.78 0.65
N LEU A 19 4.63 10.85 0.15
CA LEU A 19 5.14 12.21 0.27
C LEU A 19 5.25 12.64 1.74
N PHE A 20 4.22 12.36 2.55
CA PHE A 20 4.24 12.69 3.97
C PHE A 20 5.35 11.95 4.72
N ALA A 21 5.59 10.67 4.42
CA ALA A 21 6.67 9.88 5.01
C ALA A 21 8.07 10.39 4.61
N ILE A 22 8.22 10.96 3.41
CA ILE A 22 9.49 11.56 2.97
C ILE A 22 9.76 12.88 3.71
N VAL A 23 8.76 13.77 3.72
CA VAL A 23 8.92 15.16 4.20
C VAL A 23 8.82 15.24 5.73
N PHE A 24 7.93 14.45 6.34
CA PHE A 24 7.61 14.49 7.77
C PHE A 24 7.76 13.12 8.48
N PRO A 25 8.88 12.39 8.32
CA PRO A 25 9.05 11.05 8.90
C PRO A 25 8.92 11.04 10.43
N SER A 26 9.47 12.04 11.11
CA SER A 26 9.41 12.14 12.58
C SER A 26 7.96 12.24 13.08
N VAL A 27 7.11 12.99 12.37
CA VAL A 27 5.70 13.18 12.74
C VAL A 27 4.96 11.84 12.63
N LEU A 28 5.20 11.10 11.55
CA LEU A 28 4.60 9.78 11.31
C LEU A 28 5.05 8.74 12.35
N LEU A 29 6.33 8.77 12.76
CA LEU A 29 6.84 7.89 13.81
C LEU A 29 6.23 8.22 15.17
N VAL A 30 6.18 9.50 15.55
CA VAL A 30 5.62 9.95 16.84
C VAL A 30 4.11 9.70 16.92
N SER A 31 3.38 9.81 15.80
CA SER A 31 1.96 9.47 15.77
C SER A 31 1.70 7.98 16.04
N LYS A 32 2.67 7.12 15.73
CA LYS A 32 2.69 5.68 16.07
C LYS A 32 3.26 5.39 17.46
N GLY A 33 3.76 6.41 18.17
CA GLY A 33 4.43 6.22 19.45
C GLY A 33 5.81 5.57 19.31
N VAL A 34 6.43 5.70 18.14
CA VAL A 34 7.80 5.26 17.85
C VAL A 34 8.73 6.46 18.05
N THR A 35 9.81 6.26 18.80
CA THR A 35 10.85 7.29 18.97
C THR A 35 11.62 7.48 17.66
N PRO A 36 11.72 8.70 17.10
CA PRO A 36 12.46 8.94 15.88
C PRO A 36 13.97 8.83 16.12
N LEU A 37 14.56 7.73 15.68
CA LEU A 37 16.00 7.47 15.65
C LEU A 37 16.55 7.62 14.23
N PRO A 38 17.85 7.91 14.03
CA PRO A 38 18.44 8.09 12.70
C PRO A 38 18.09 6.98 11.70
N GLY A 39 18.19 5.71 12.11
CA GLY A 39 17.82 4.57 11.26
C GLY A 39 16.34 4.54 10.89
N THR A 40 15.44 4.74 11.87
CA THR A 40 14.00 4.75 11.62
C THR A 40 13.56 5.90 10.70
N LEU A 41 14.25 7.04 10.77
CA LEU A 41 13.99 8.17 9.88
C LEU A 41 14.36 7.84 8.43
N VAL A 42 15.51 7.20 8.21
CA VAL A 42 15.95 6.76 6.88
C VAL A 42 14.95 5.75 6.30
N TRP A 43 14.62 4.69 7.04
CA TRP A 43 13.69 3.66 6.57
C TRP A 43 12.27 4.18 6.32
N THR A 44 11.80 5.15 7.13
CA THR A 44 10.51 5.80 6.90
C THR A 44 10.51 6.57 5.57
N ARG A 45 11.60 7.28 5.25
CA ARG A 45 11.73 8.00 3.98
C ARG A 45 11.85 7.06 2.79
N GLU A 46 12.63 5.98 2.92
CA GLU A 46 12.76 4.95 1.89
C GLU A 46 11.40 4.30 1.58
N THR A 47 10.67 3.92 2.64
CA THR A 47 9.30 3.41 2.50
C THR A 47 8.40 4.45 1.85
N GLY A 48 8.55 5.72 2.22
CA GLY A 48 7.83 6.84 1.60
C GLY A 48 8.09 6.97 0.09
N LEU A 49 9.34 6.81 -0.34
CA LEU A 49 9.72 6.84 -1.76
C LEU A 49 9.11 5.66 -2.54
N LEU A 50 9.10 4.47 -1.93
CA LEU A 50 8.45 3.30 -2.51
C LEU A 50 6.94 3.53 -2.70
N LEU A 51 6.25 4.05 -1.68
CA LEU A 51 4.82 4.36 -1.74
C LEU A 51 4.51 5.47 -2.76
N LEU A 52 5.33 6.52 -2.82
CA LEU A 52 5.18 7.58 -3.81
C LEU A 52 5.30 6.99 -5.23
N THR A 53 6.29 6.15 -5.46
CA THR A 53 6.52 5.50 -6.76
C THR A 53 5.37 4.57 -7.15
N ILE A 54 4.87 3.77 -6.19
CA ILE A 54 3.67 2.94 -6.39
C ILE A 54 2.48 3.80 -6.79
N GLY A 55 2.31 4.97 -6.15
CA GLY A 55 1.27 5.94 -6.50
C GLY A 55 1.38 6.42 -7.95
N VAL A 56 2.59 6.82 -8.37
CA VAL A 56 2.87 7.24 -9.75
C VAL A 56 2.56 6.13 -10.75
N ILE A 57 3.00 4.89 -10.47
CA ILE A 57 2.74 3.75 -11.35
C ILE A 57 1.24 3.46 -11.42
N ALA A 58 0.56 3.37 -10.27
CA ALA A 58 -0.88 3.12 -10.19
C ALA A 58 -1.68 4.16 -10.98
N PHE A 59 -1.32 5.44 -10.86
CA PHE A 59 -1.94 6.50 -11.63
C PHE A 59 -1.67 6.32 -13.11
N SER A 60 -0.44 6.07 -13.51
CA SER A 60 -0.04 5.95 -14.92
C SER A 60 -0.78 4.81 -15.63
N ILE A 61 -0.93 3.66 -14.97
CA ILE A 61 -1.55 2.48 -15.58
C ILE A 61 -3.07 2.40 -15.41
N ARG A 62 -3.71 3.36 -14.71
CA ARG A 62 -5.13 3.28 -14.31
C ARG A 62 -6.12 3.08 -15.46
N LYS A 63 -5.75 3.52 -16.67
CA LYS A 63 -6.55 3.40 -17.92
C LYS A 63 -6.08 2.26 -18.83
N HIS A 64 -5.05 1.52 -18.47
CA HIS A 64 -4.54 0.43 -19.31
C HIS A 64 -5.60 -0.67 -19.48
N LYS A 65 -5.60 -1.30 -20.66
CA LYS A 65 -6.40 -2.51 -20.93
C LYS A 65 -5.90 -3.67 -20.06
N ASN A 66 -6.71 -4.71 -19.97
CA ASN A 66 -6.34 -5.94 -19.26
C ASN A 66 -5.07 -6.55 -19.88
N SER A 67 -4.09 -6.90 -19.05
CA SER A 67 -2.82 -7.50 -19.45
C SER A 67 -2.20 -8.28 -18.28
N GLU A 68 -1.27 -9.19 -18.57
CA GLU A 68 -0.53 -9.92 -17.53
C GLU A 68 0.32 -8.97 -16.65
N THR A 69 0.86 -7.89 -17.22
CA THR A 69 1.57 -6.84 -16.44
C THR A 69 0.65 -6.19 -15.41
N LEU A 70 -0.58 -5.83 -15.80
CA LEU A 70 -1.53 -5.22 -14.87
C LEU A 70 -1.99 -6.22 -13.81
N LYS A 71 -2.16 -7.49 -14.17
CA LYS A 71 -2.45 -8.57 -13.22
C LYS A 71 -1.31 -8.74 -12.21
N ALA A 72 -0.05 -8.73 -12.66
CA ALA A 72 1.11 -8.79 -11.78
C ALA A 72 1.18 -7.56 -10.85
N PHE A 73 0.92 -6.35 -11.37
CA PHE A 73 0.88 -5.14 -10.56
C PHE A 73 -0.19 -5.20 -9.47
N LEU A 74 -1.42 -5.63 -9.82
CA LEU A 74 -2.50 -5.79 -8.84
C LEU A 74 -2.12 -6.84 -7.78
N PHE A 75 -1.52 -7.96 -8.20
CA PHE A 75 -1.07 -9.01 -7.27
C PHE A 75 0.03 -8.53 -6.33
N GLY A 76 1.04 -7.83 -6.84
CA GLY A 76 2.10 -7.22 -6.02
C GLY A 76 1.52 -6.27 -4.98
N ASN A 77 0.51 -5.48 -5.34
CA ASN A 77 -0.18 -4.62 -4.38
C ASN A 77 -0.96 -5.42 -3.32
N ILE A 78 -1.56 -6.56 -3.66
CA ILE A 78 -2.18 -7.45 -2.64
C ILE A 78 -1.13 -7.88 -1.61
N ILE A 79 0.05 -8.30 -2.08
CA ILE A 79 1.16 -8.72 -1.21
C ILE A 79 1.60 -7.56 -0.32
N ILE A 80 1.78 -6.36 -0.88
CA ILE A 80 2.18 -5.16 -0.11
C ILE A 80 1.14 -4.86 0.98
N GLN A 81 -0.16 -4.81 0.65
CA GLN A 81 -1.18 -4.45 1.63
C GLN A 81 -1.28 -5.48 2.76
N ILE A 82 -1.25 -6.78 2.45
CA ILE A 82 -1.29 -7.83 3.48
C ILE A 82 0.01 -7.86 4.30
N GLY A 83 1.16 -7.75 3.64
CA GLY A 83 2.46 -7.76 4.28
C GLY A 83 2.62 -6.59 5.26
N LEU A 84 2.29 -5.37 4.83
CA LEU A 84 2.36 -4.18 5.70
C LEU A 84 1.37 -4.27 6.88
N PHE A 85 0.17 -4.80 6.66
CA PHE A 85 -0.78 -5.06 7.75
C PHE A 85 -0.18 -5.98 8.82
N ILE A 86 0.42 -7.11 8.41
CA ILE A 86 1.02 -8.07 9.33
C ILE A 86 2.21 -7.44 10.06
N ILE A 87 3.12 -6.78 9.34
CA ILE A 87 4.31 -6.13 9.91
C ILE A 87 3.90 -5.10 10.98
N GLU A 88 2.92 -4.25 10.68
CA GLU A 88 2.47 -3.21 11.61
C GLU A 88 1.78 -3.81 12.85
N LEU A 89 0.95 -4.85 12.66
CA LEU A 89 0.29 -5.54 13.75
C LEU A 89 1.30 -6.24 14.69
N VAL A 90 2.30 -6.92 14.13
CA VAL A 90 3.39 -7.55 14.88
C VAL A 90 4.22 -6.51 15.63
N ALA A 91 4.55 -5.38 14.98
CA ALA A 91 5.29 -4.29 15.63
C ALA A 91 4.54 -3.68 16.82
N TYR A 92 3.20 -3.64 16.76
CA TYR A 92 2.38 -3.22 17.89
C TYR A 92 2.41 -4.23 19.05
N PHE A 93 2.25 -5.52 18.74
CA PHE A 93 2.31 -6.57 19.77
C PHE A 93 3.68 -6.69 20.45
N TYR A 94 4.76 -6.37 19.74
CA TYR A 94 6.11 -6.29 20.32
C TYR A 94 6.43 -4.96 21.01
N GLY A 95 5.47 -4.02 21.09
CA GLY A 95 5.67 -2.73 21.75
C GLY A 95 6.61 -1.78 21.00
N THR A 96 6.98 -2.09 19.76
CA THR A 96 7.74 -1.16 18.90
C THR A 96 6.86 0.03 18.51
N ILE A 97 5.61 -0.25 18.12
CA ILE A 97 4.55 0.75 17.99
C ILE A 97 3.72 0.68 19.28
N THR A 98 3.58 1.80 19.98
CA THR A 98 2.94 1.83 21.31
C THR A 98 1.54 2.41 21.29
N LYS A 99 1.12 3.06 20.20
CA LYS A 99 -0.19 3.72 20.09
C LYS A 99 -1.12 2.97 19.14
N LEU A 100 -2.22 2.43 19.67
CA LEU A 100 -3.28 1.82 18.85
C LEU A 100 -3.89 2.83 17.86
N SER A 101 -4.10 4.07 18.29
CA SER A 101 -4.58 5.16 17.43
C SER A 101 -3.62 5.49 16.27
N GLY A 102 -2.35 5.13 16.40
CA GLY A 102 -1.33 5.31 15.35
C GLY A 102 -1.31 4.22 14.28
N ILE A 103 -1.95 3.07 14.53
CA ILE A 103 -2.01 1.94 13.58
C ILE A 103 -3.41 1.70 13.04
N LEU A 104 -4.46 1.94 13.83
CA LEU A 104 -5.83 1.57 13.46
C LEU A 104 -6.28 2.16 12.11
N PRO A 105 -6.01 3.46 11.80
CA PRO A 105 -6.34 4.01 10.48
C PRO A 105 -5.57 3.33 9.35
N ASN A 106 -4.29 3.00 9.58
CA ASN A 106 -3.41 2.42 8.57
C ASN A 106 -3.75 0.95 8.31
N LEU A 107 -4.00 0.16 9.36
CA LEU A 107 -4.51 -1.21 9.26
C LEU A 107 -5.84 -1.26 8.51
N THR A 108 -6.75 -0.31 8.77
CA THR A 108 -8.02 -0.19 8.06
C THR A 108 -7.79 0.06 6.56
N LEU A 109 -6.89 0.98 6.21
CA LEU A 109 -6.54 1.24 4.81
C LEU A 109 -5.96 0.00 4.14
N HIS A 110 -5.07 -0.74 4.79
CA HIS A 110 -4.49 -1.97 4.25
C HIS A 110 -5.57 -3.01 3.92
N VAL A 111 -6.54 -3.23 4.81
CA VAL A 111 -7.65 -4.16 4.57
C VAL A 111 -8.50 -3.70 3.38
N LEU A 112 -8.92 -2.44 3.35
CA LEU A 112 -9.79 -1.92 2.29
C LEU A 112 -9.09 -1.96 0.91
N LEU A 113 -7.82 -1.57 0.85
CA LEU A 113 -7.03 -1.63 -0.37
C LEU A 113 -6.80 -3.06 -0.82
N ALA A 114 -6.45 -3.98 0.10
CA ALA A 114 -6.27 -5.39 -0.21
C ALA A 114 -7.55 -6.00 -0.82
N ILE A 115 -8.72 -5.74 -0.22
CA ILE A 115 -10.02 -6.18 -0.76
C ILE A 115 -10.22 -5.63 -2.18
N GLY A 116 -9.95 -4.34 -2.41
CA GLY A 116 -10.07 -3.71 -3.72
C GLY A 116 -9.14 -4.34 -4.76
N PHE A 117 -7.87 -4.54 -4.43
CA PHE A 117 -6.91 -5.18 -5.33
C PHE A 117 -7.29 -6.63 -5.64
N ILE A 118 -7.72 -7.41 -4.64
CA ILE A 118 -8.21 -8.79 -4.82
C ILE A 118 -9.44 -8.81 -5.74
N TYR A 119 -10.39 -7.90 -5.52
CA TYR A 119 -11.61 -7.81 -6.31
C TYR A 119 -11.32 -7.59 -7.79
N PHE A 120 -10.40 -6.68 -8.13
CA PHE A 120 -10.02 -6.42 -9.53
C PHE A 120 -9.06 -7.46 -10.11
N TRP A 121 -8.28 -8.17 -9.29
CA TRP A 121 -7.35 -9.21 -9.74
C TRP A 121 -8.05 -10.53 -10.12
N LYS A 122 -9.05 -10.97 -9.32
CA LYS A 122 -9.73 -12.27 -9.51
C LYS A 122 -10.28 -12.49 -10.94
N PRO A 123 -11.00 -11.54 -11.58
CA PRO A 123 -11.54 -11.73 -12.93
C PRO A 123 -10.46 -11.81 -14.02
N LEU A 124 -9.36 -11.07 -13.86
CA LEU A 124 -8.21 -11.12 -14.78
C LEU A 124 -7.54 -12.49 -14.77
N ASN A 125 -7.40 -13.09 -13.57
CA ASN A 125 -6.78 -14.39 -13.43
C ASN A 125 -7.60 -15.51 -14.08
N ARG A 126 -8.94 -15.43 -14.03
CA ARG A 126 -9.82 -16.43 -14.66
C ARG A 126 -9.74 -16.41 -16.19
N LYS A 127 -9.72 -15.23 -16.82
CA LYS A 127 -9.58 -15.11 -18.28
C LYS A 127 -8.22 -15.58 -18.81
N SER A 128 -7.16 -15.31 -18.06
CA SER A 128 -5.80 -15.76 -18.38
C SER A 128 -5.71 -17.30 -18.46
N LYS A 129 -6.39 -18.01 -17.55
CA LYS A 129 -6.44 -19.49 -17.55
C LYS A 129 -7.27 -20.09 -18.69
N SER A 130 -8.24 -19.38 -19.26
CA SER A 130 -9.08 -19.92 -20.34
C SER A 130 -8.49 -19.77 -21.74
N ILE A 131 -7.34 -19.10 -21.88
CA ILE A 131 -6.63 -18.95 -23.17
C ILE A 131 -5.51 -20.01 -23.28
N LEU A 132 -5.09 -20.58 -22.16
CA LEU A 132 -4.00 -21.56 -22.07
C LEU A 132 -4.49 -23.01 -21.94
N ASN A 133 -5.81 -23.22 -21.84
CA ASN A 133 -6.49 -24.52 -21.83
C ASN A 133 -7.45 -24.58 -23.02
#